data_AF-A0A8T1AHI3-F1
#
_entry.id   AF-A0A8T1AHI3-F1
#
_cell.length_a   1.000
_cell.length_b   1.000
_cell.length_c   1.000
_cell.angle_alpha   90.00
_cell.angle_beta   90.00
_cell.angle_gamma   90.00
#
_symmetry.space_group_name_H-M   'P 1'
#
loop_
_entity.id
_entity.type
_entity.pdbx_description
1 polymer ?
#
loop_
_entity_poly.entity_id
_entity_poly.type
_entity_poly.pdbx_seq_one_letter_code
_entity_poly.pdbx_strand_id
1 'polypeptide(L)'
;MSPDYKADPKYRFYNGNHMESHLYEGVEPTDFYDKLENVLSTQASAFKVNVALGYELVSKTDPDDTRYFYPNLANTCVFNKPVVINSKADIRKKVISDIRSMELADKLNYPSSGYKLKAFTAF
;
A
#
# COMPACT_ATOMS: atom_id res chain seq x y z
N MET A 1 -14.39 2.83 -14.45
CA MET A 1 -14.09 2.38 -13.07
C MET A 1 -14.64 0.97 -12.96
N SER A 2 -13.80 -0.02 -12.64
CA SER A 2 -14.24 -1.41 -12.54
C SER A 2 -15.01 -1.62 -11.23
N PRO A 3 -16.28 -2.08 -11.27
CA PRO A 3 -17.11 -2.24 -10.08
C PRO A 3 -16.62 -3.30 -9.08
N ASP A 4 -15.77 -4.24 -9.52
CA ASP A 4 -15.53 -5.48 -8.78
C ASP A 4 -14.23 -5.51 -7.99
N TYR A 5 -13.70 -4.37 -7.55
CA TYR A 5 -12.52 -4.36 -6.68
C TYR A 5 -12.75 -5.17 -5.38
N LYS A 6 -14.00 -5.22 -4.90
CA LYS A 6 -14.41 -6.04 -3.75
C LYS A 6 -14.55 -7.54 -4.04
N ALA A 7 -14.51 -7.97 -5.31
CA ALA A 7 -14.62 -9.36 -5.71
C ALA A 7 -13.29 -10.13 -5.61
N ASP A 8 -12.19 -9.43 -5.32
CA ASP A 8 -10.89 -10.04 -5.09
C ASP A 8 -10.96 -10.92 -3.83
N PRO A 9 -10.70 -12.25 -3.92
CA PRO A 9 -10.81 -13.15 -2.77
C PRO A 9 -9.80 -12.83 -1.66
N LYS A 10 -8.78 -12.03 -1.96
CA LYS A 10 -7.77 -11.58 -1.00
C LYS A 10 -8.06 -10.17 -0.46
N TYR A 11 -9.19 -9.57 -0.85
CA TYR A 11 -9.66 -8.32 -0.27
C TYR A 11 -10.44 -8.58 1.03
N ARG A 12 -10.08 -7.85 2.07
CA ARG A 12 -10.81 -7.82 3.35
C ARG A 12 -11.23 -6.40 3.65
N PHE A 13 -12.50 -6.24 4.02
CA PHE A 13 -13.10 -4.97 4.40
C PHE A 13 -13.64 -5.05 5.81
N TYR A 14 -13.32 -4.05 6.61
CA TYR A 14 -13.90 -3.85 7.92
C TYR A 14 -14.45 -2.43 8.04
N ASN A 15 -15.70 -2.31 8.49
CA ASN A 15 -16.34 -1.02 8.74
C ASN A 15 -16.62 -0.89 10.24
N GLY A 16 -15.89 -0.01 10.91
CA GLY A 16 -16.13 0.37 12.30
C GLY A 16 -16.84 1.72 12.41
N ASN A 17 -17.36 2.05 13.60
CA ASN A 17 -18.14 3.28 13.83
C ASN A 17 -17.44 4.60 13.45
N HIS A 18 -16.11 4.60 13.41
CA HIS A 18 -15.30 5.81 13.14
C HIS A 18 -14.19 5.59 12.12
N MET A 19 -14.04 4.37 11.59
CA MET A 19 -12.92 4.02 10.71
C MET A 19 -13.32 2.85 9.81
N GLU A 20 -13.03 3.01 8.52
CA GLU A 20 -13.03 1.92 7.56
C GLU A 20 -11.60 1.39 7.40
N SER A 21 -11.47 0.08 7.20
CA SER A 21 -10.20 -0.58 6.94
C SER A 21 -10.32 -1.48 5.72
N HIS A 22 -9.35 -1.33 4.82
CA HIS A 22 -9.25 -2.05 3.58
C HIS A 22 -7.90 -2.76 3.58
N LEU A 23 -7.91 -4.06 3.35
CA LEU A 23 -6.71 -4.88 3.26
C LEU A 23 -6.74 -5.64 1.94
N TYR A 24 -5.70 -5.49 1.16
CA TYR A 24 -5.43 -6.29 -0.04
C TYR A 24 -4.17 -7.11 0.15
N GLU A 25 -4.24 -8.41 -0.13
CA GLU A 25 -3.08 -9.30 -0.13
C GLU A 25 -2.86 -9.91 -1.52
N GLY A 26 -1.60 -10.20 -1.87
CA GLY A 26 -1.25 -10.86 -3.13
C GLY A 26 -1.70 -10.12 -4.39
N VAL A 27 -1.56 -8.79 -4.36
CA VAL A 27 -1.79 -7.88 -5.49
C VAL A 27 -0.65 -8.00 -6.48
N GLU A 28 -1.00 -8.12 -7.77
CA GLU A 28 -0.01 -8.06 -8.85
C GLU A 28 0.68 -6.68 -8.87
N PRO A 29 2.02 -6.62 -9.06
CA PRO A 29 2.74 -5.34 -9.00
C PRO A 29 2.22 -4.28 -9.97
N THR A 30 1.73 -4.71 -11.13
CA THR A 30 1.13 -3.83 -12.15
C THR A 30 -0.18 -3.19 -11.71
N ASP A 31 -0.90 -3.85 -10.80
CA ASP A 31 -2.25 -3.47 -10.38
C ASP A 31 -2.25 -2.71 -9.04
N PHE A 32 -1.12 -2.71 -8.34
CA PHE A 32 -1.00 -2.16 -6.99
C PHE A 32 -1.52 -0.73 -6.87
N TYR A 33 -0.98 0.17 -7.70
CA TYR A 33 -1.32 1.59 -7.64
C TYR A 33 -2.78 1.85 -8.06
N ASP A 34 -3.27 1.11 -9.05
CA ASP A 34 -4.65 1.23 -9.52
C ASP A 34 -5.65 0.75 -8.45
N LYS A 35 -5.38 -0.38 -7.78
CA LYS A 35 -6.22 -0.88 -6.67
C LYS A 35 -6.22 0.10 -5.50
N LEU A 36 -5.06 0.61 -5.10
CA LEU A 36 -4.96 1.60 -4.02
C LEU A 36 -5.71 2.89 -4.38
N GLU A 37 -5.50 3.43 -5.57
CA GLU A 37 -6.19 4.65 -6.02
C GLU A 37 -7.71 4.43 -6.09
N ASN A 38 -8.17 3.26 -6.54
CA ASN A 38 -9.58 2.93 -6.60
C ASN A 38 -10.22 2.89 -5.21
N VAL A 39 -9.59 2.24 -4.22
CA VAL A 39 -10.07 2.22 -2.82
C VAL A 39 -10.22 3.64 -2.29
N LEU A 40 -9.17 4.46 -2.43
CA LEU A 40 -9.18 5.84 -1.94
C LEU A 40 -10.20 6.73 -2.68
N SER A 41 -10.46 6.44 -3.96
CA SER A 41 -11.40 7.18 -4.79
C SER A 41 -12.87 6.85 -4.54
N THR A 42 -13.16 5.80 -3.76
CA THR A 42 -14.54 5.42 -3.39
C THR A 42 -15.15 6.34 -2.33
N GLN A 43 -14.32 7.09 -1.61
CA GLN A 43 -14.76 8.03 -0.59
C GLN A 43 -15.30 9.32 -1.21
N ALA A 44 -16.53 9.71 -0.84
CA ALA A 44 -17.23 10.85 -1.44
C ALA A 44 -16.92 12.20 -0.75
N SER A 45 -16.45 12.18 0.50
CA SER A 45 -16.17 13.36 1.31
C SER A 45 -14.69 13.43 1.67
N ALA A 46 -14.24 14.55 2.24
CA ALA A 46 -12.88 14.65 2.76
C ALA A 46 -12.66 13.65 3.91
N PHE A 47 -11.51 12.97 3.90
CA PHE A 47 -11.18 11.94 4.88
C PHE A 47 -9.72 12.01 5.29
N LYS A 48 -9.39 11.34 6.40
CA LYS A 48 -8.01 11.08 6.80
C LYS A 48 -7.68 9.63 6.51
N VAL A 49 -6.49 9.38 5.99
CA VAL A 49 -6.04 8.02 5.67
C VAL A 49 -4.67 7.75 6.27
N ASN A 50 -4.49 6.51 6.73
CA ASN A 50 -3.17 5.94 6.93
C ASN A 50 -3.02 4.71 6.02
N VAL A 51 -1.82 4.48 5.50
CA VAL A 51 -1.55 3.38 4.57
C VAL A 51 -0.37 2.59 5.11
N ALA A 52 -0.49 1.27 5.13
CA ALA A 52 0.63 0.36 5.34
C ALA A 52 0.92 -0.39 4.04
N LEU A 53 2.18 -0.75 3.81
CA LEU A 53 2.58 -1.49 2.62
C LEU A 53 2.94 -2.91 3.00
N GLY A 54 2.49 -3.87 2.20
CA GLY A 54 3.08 -5.20 2.17
C GLY A 54 3.86 -5.38 0.88
N TYR A 55 5.02 -5.99 1.01
CA TYR A 55 6.00 -6.06 -0.06
C TYR A 55 6.80 -7.35 0.02
N GLU A 56 7.28 -7.77 -1.13
CA GLU A 56 8.27 -8.82 -1.25
C GLU A 56 9.66 -8.18 -1.42
N LEU A 57 10.62 -8.69 -0.68
CA LEU A 57 12.03 -8.39 -0.83
C LEU A 57 12.72 -9.55 -1.54
N VAL A 58 13.80 -9.25 -2.25
CA VAL A 58 14.70 -10.25 -2.84
C VAL A 58 16.13 -9.95 -2.43
N SER A 59 16.91 -11.01 -2.17
CA SER A 59 18.33 -10.86 -1.90
C SER A 59 19.06 -10.29 -3.11
N LYS A 60 20.05 -9.44 -2.84
CA LYS A 60 20.91 -8.85 -3.87
C LYS A 60 21.89 -9.86 -4.46
N THR A 61 22.12 -10.99 -3.79
CA THR A 61 23.10 -12.02 -4.19
C THR A 61 22.47 -13.36 -4.56
N ASP A 62 21.25 -13.63 -4.10
CA ASP A 62 20.52 -14.86 -4.37
C ASP A 62 19.07 -14.52 -4.81
N PRO A 63 18.71 -14.71 -6.10
CA PRO A 63 17.38 -14.34 -6.58
C PRO A 63 16.25 -15.22 -6.03
N ASP A 64 16.57 -16.40 -5.48
CA ASP A 64 15.58 -17.33 -4.94
C ASP A 64 15.27 -17.06 -3.45
N ASP A 65 16.13 -16.30 -2.77
CA ASP A 65 15.92 -15.84 -1.40
C ASP A 65 15.02 -14.60 -1.38
N THR A 66 13.71 -14.85 -1.21
CA THR A 66 12.70 -13.80 -1.07
C THR A 66 12.07 -13.77 0.33
N ARG A 67 11.65 -12.57 0.75
CA ARG A 67 11.00 -12.36 2.05
C ARG A 67 9.76 -11.51 1.89
N TYR A 68 8.65 -12.00 2.42
CA TYR A 68 7.39 -11.27 2.42
C TYR A 68 7.19 -10.49 3.73
N PHE A 69 6.73 -9.25 3.61
CA PHE A 69 6.36 -8.38 4.71
C PHE A 69 4.88 -8.04 4.62
N TYR A 70 4.16 -8.28 5.72
CA TYR A 70 2.73 -8.00 5.81
C TYR A 70 2.45 -6.51 6.03
N PRO A 71 1.37 -5.94 5.44
CA PRO A 71 0.95 -4.57 5.76
C PRO A 71 0.66 -4.40 7.26
N ASN A 72 1.42 -3.54 7.92
CA ASN A 72 1.25 -3.26 9.34
C ASN A 72 1.53 -1.78 9.63
N LEU A 73 0.53 -1.07 10.17
CA LEU A 73 0.64 0.36 10.48
C LEU A 73 1.74 0.70 11.50
N ALA A 74 2.25 -0.26 12.27
CA ALA A 74 3.38 -0.04 13.17
C ALA A 74 4.74 -0.07 12.45
N ASN A 75 4.88 -0.90 11.40
CA ASN A 75 6.19 -1.25 10.85
C ASN A 75 6.35 -0.94 9.36
N THR A 76 5.26 -0.83 8.61
CA THR A 76 5.28 -0.60 7.16
C THR A 76 4.37 0.56 6.76
N CYS A 77 4.08 1.48 7.70
CA CYS A 77 3.32 2.67 7.40
C CYS A 77 4.06 3.60 6.42
N VAL A 78 3.30 4.20 5.51
CA VAL A 78 3.79 5.22 4.58
C VAL A 78 3.96 6.56 5.30
N PHE A 79 3.08 6.85 6.25
CA PHE A 79 3.02 8.14 6.92
C PHE A 79 3.14 7.99 8.44
N ASN A 80 3.96 8.85 9.04
CA ASN A 80 4.06 8.96 10.51
C ASN A 80 2.75 9.44 11.16
N LYS A 81 1.87 10.09 10.38
CA LYS A 81 0.56 10.59 10.81
C LYS A 81 -0.44 10.47 9.66
N PRO A 82 -1.74 10.22 9.94
CA PRO A 82 -2.75 10.17 8.89
C PRO A 82 -2.78 11.44 8.02
N VAL A 83 -2.89 11.26 6.71
CA VAL A 83 -2.90 12.33 5.72
C VAL A 83 -4.34 12.72 5.40
N VAL A 84 -4.59 14.03 5.30
CA VAL A 84 -5.90 14.57 4.89
C VAL A 84 -6.01 14.55 3.37
N ILE A 85 -7.08 13.92 2.87
CA ILE A 85 -7.48 13.87 1.46
C ILE A 85 -8.70 14.76 1.29
N ASN A 86 -8.54 15.90 0.63
CA ASN A 86 -9.63 16.86 0.38
C ASN A 86 -10.24 16.69 -1.02
N SER A 87 -9.53 16.03 -1.93
CA SER A 87 -9.96 15.83 -3.32
C SER A 87 -9.33 14.58 -3.92
N LYS A 88 -9.87 14.08 -5.03
CA LYS A 88 -9.26 12.96 -5.77
C LYS A 88 -7.84 13.27 -6.25
N ALA A 89 -7.52 14.54 -6.53
CA ALA A 89 -6.17 14.93 -6.92
C ALA A 89 -5.15 14.74 -5.78
N ASP A 90 -5.58 14.84 -4.52
CA ASP A 90 -4.72 14.61 -3.36
C ASP A 90 -4.26 13.15 -3.27
N ILE A 91 -5.05 12.19 -3.76
CA ILE A 91 -4.67 10.77 -3.75
C ILE A 91 -3.35 10.58 -4.51
N ARG A 92 -3.28 11.10 -5.75
CA ARG A 92 -2.06 11.01 -6.56
C ARG A 92 -0.92 11.86 -5.99
N LYS A 93 -1.22 13.10 -5.59
CA LYS A 93 -0.21 14.09 -5.15
C LYS A 93 0.41 13.77 -3.80
N LYS A 94 -0.35 13.19 -2.87
CA LYS A 94 0.08 12.95 -1.50
C LYS A 94 0.33 11.47 -1.22
N VAL A 95 -0.53 10.57 -1.71
CA VAL A 95 -0.41 9.14 -1.38
C VAL A 95 0.48 8.40 -2.36
N ILE A 96 0.11 8.42 -3.63
CA ILE A 96 0.84 7.66 -4.67
C ILE A 96 2.25 8.21 -4.86
N SER A 97 2.41 9.54 -4.85
CA SER A 97 3.72 10.18 -4.96
C SER A 97 4.67 9.78 -3.83
N ASP A 98 4.19 9.69 -2.59
CA ASP A 98 5.03 9.32 -1.45
C ASP A 98 5.45 7.85 -1.50
N ILE A 99 4.53 6.95 -1.84
CA ILE A 99 4.85 5.52 -2.03
C ILE A 99 5.90 5.34 -3.14
N ARG A 100 5.75 6.03 -4.28
CA ARG A 100 6.75 6.03 -5.37
C ARG A 100 8.09 6.59 -4.91
N SER A 101 8.09 7.62 -4.08
CA SER A 101 9.33 8.16 -3.50
C SER A 101 10.00 7.14 -2.58
N MET A 102 9.24 6.37 -1.80
CA MET A 102 9.78 5.32 -0.94
C MET A 102 10.39 4.17 -1.75
N GLU A 103 9.71 3.76 -2.83
CA GLU A 103 10.19 2.76 -3.79
C GLU A 103 11.53 3.17 -4.41
N LEU A 104 11.65 4.43 -4.85
CA LEU A 104 12.86 4.94 -5.49
C LEU A 104 14.02 5.20 -4.52
N ALA A 105 13.71 5.63 -3.29
CA ALA A 105 14.70 6.07 -2.32
C ALA A 105 15.11 4.98 -1.31
N ASP A 106 14.71 3.73 -1.53
CA ASP A 106 15.03 2.59 -0.65
C ASP A 106 14.66 2.86 0.82
N LYS A 107 13.52 3.55 1.05
CA LYS A 107 13.08 3.98 2.39
C LYS A 107 12.24 2.94 3.13
N LEU A 108 12.05 1.75 2.54
CA LEU A 108 11.30 0.67 3.18
C LEU A 108 12.14 0.04 4.29
N ASN A 109 11.45 -0.55 5.27
CA ASN A 109 12.14 -1.24 6.35
C ASN A 109 12.69 -2.58 5.85
N TYR A 110 14.01 -2.67 5.75
CA TYR A 110 14.70 -3.89 5.36
C TYR A 110 15.27 -4.61 6.58
N PRO A 111 15.16 -5.95 6.65
CA PRO A 111 15.78 -6.72 7.71
C PRO A 111 17.31 -6.73 7.63
N SER A 112 17.90 -6.47 6.45
CA SER A 112 19.34 -6.31 6.26
C SER A 112 19.66 -5.50 5.00
N SER A 113 20.89 -4.96 4.90
CA SER A 113 21.40 -4.28 3.70
C SER A 113 21.52 -5.20 2.47
N GLY A 114 21.40 -6.52 2.66
CA GLY A 114 21.50 -7.54 1.62
C GLY A 114 20.24 -7.71 0.77
N TYR A 115 19.12 -7.10 1.16
CA TYR A 115 17.86 -7.18 0.41
C TYR A 115 17.56 -5.88 -0.32
N LYS A 116 16.71 -5.98 -1.36
CA LYS A 116 16.07 -4.85 -2.03
C LYS A 116 14.59 -5.16 -2.24
N LEU A 117 13.79 -4.12 -2.48
CA LEU A 117 12.41 -4.29 -2.90
C LEU A 117 12.35 -5.10 -4.20
N LYS A 118 11.50 -6.13 -4.22
CA LYS A 118 11.11 -6.86 -5.43
C LYS A 118 9.81 -6.28 -5.99
N ALA A 119 8.79 -6.16 -5.15
CA ALA A 119 7.52 -5.52 -5.51
C ALA A 119 6.66 -5.20 -4.28
N PHE A 120 5.74 -4.24 -4.42
CA PHE A 120 4.58 -4.12 -3.54
C PHE A 120 3.53 -5.15 -3.93
N THR A 121 3.01 -5.87 -2.93
CA THR A 121 2.08 -6.98 -3.15
C THR A 121 0.88 -6.94 -2.21
N ALA A 122 0.80 -5.96 -1.31
CA ALA A 122 -0.31 -5.79 -0.38
C ALA A 122 -0.38 -4.37 0.18
N PHE A 123 -1.53 -3.93 0.66
CA PHE A 123 -1.73 -2.67 1.39
C PHE A 123 -2.95 -2.71 2.31
#